data_AF-A0A3N5KFY7-F1
#
_entry.id   AF-A0A3N5KFY7-F1
#
_cell.length_a   1.000
_cell.length_b   1.000
_cell.length_c   1.000
_cell.angle_alpha   90.00
_cell.angle_beta   90.00
_cell.angle_gamma   90.00
#
_symmetry.space_group_name_H-M   'P 1'
#
loop_
_entity.id
_entity.type
_entity.pdbx_description
1 polymer ?
#
loop_
_entity_poly.entity_id
_entity_poly.type
_entity_poly.pdbx_seq_one_letter_code
_entity_poly.pdbx_strand_id
1 'polypeptide(L)'
;MPDRDAVLGVVREWILKAENDLKTAVHTLELGEECPTDTVCFHAQQCVEKYLKSLLTLEGIDFPKTHDIERLIGLLPLRSRPQLSAEEQG
;
A
#
# COMPACT_ATOMS: atom_id res chain seq x y z
N MET A 1 13.46 -13.88 -17.98
CA MET A 1 12.47 -12.89 -17.50
C MET A 1 11.40 -13.67 -16.76
N PRO A 2 10.97 -13.26 -15.55
CA PRO A 2 9.88 -13.94 -14.88
C PRO A 2 8.65 -13.95 -15.81
N ASP A 3 7.87 -15.03 -15.73
CA ASP A 3 6.62 -15.13 -16.47
C ASP A 3 5.73 -13.95 -16.09
N ARG A 4 5.26 -13.21 -17.10
CA ARG A 4 4.42 -12.03 -16.92
C ARG A 4 3.17 -12.37 -16.13
N ASP A 5 2.61 -13.56 -16.34
CA ASP A 5 1.41 -14.01 -15.61
C ASP A 5 1.72 -14.29 -14.14
N ALA A 6 2.91 -14.82 -13.82
CA ALA A 6 3.36 -15.00 -12.46
C ALA A 6 3.54 -13.65 -11.73
N VAL A 7 4.14 -12.65 -12.39
CA VAL A 7 4.27 -11.29 -11.84
C VAL A 7 2.90 -10.68 -11.57
N LEU A 8 1.98 -10.77 -12.53
CA LEU A 8 0.61 -10.27 -12.37
C LEU A 8 -0.15 -10.99 -11.26
N GLY A 9 0.12 -12.28 -11.03
CA GLY A 9 -0.38 -13.03 -9.89
C GLY A 9 0.03 -12.39 -8.56
N VAL A 10 1.33 -12.15 -8.37
CA VAL A 10 1.87 -11.53 -7.15
C VAL A 10 1.35 -10.10 -6.96
N VAL A 11 1.24 -9.33 -8.04
CA VAL A 11 0.64 -7.98 -8.02
C VAL A 11 -0.79 -8.03 -7.49
N ARG A 12 -1.61 -8.97 -7.98
CA ARG A 12 -3.00 -9.15 -7.52
C ARG A 12 -3.07 -9.55 -6.06
N GLU A 13 -2.16 -10.39 -5.58
CA GLU A 13 -2.11 -10.77 -4.16
C GLU A 13 -1.81 -9.57 -3.25
N TRP A 14 -0.90 -8.68 -3.68
CA TRP A 14 -0.63 -7.44 -2.94
C TRP A 14 -1.84 -6.52 -2.91
N ILE A 15 -2.48 -6.31 -4.07
CA ILE A 15 -3.69 -5.50 -4.18
C ILE A 15 -4.78 -6.07 -3.27
N LEU A 16 -5.06 -7.38 -3.34
CA LEU A 16 -6.09 -8.01 -2.49
C LEU A 16 -5.83 -7.78 -0.99
N LYS A 17 -4.57 -7.85 -0.56
CA LYS A 17 -4.20 -7.58 0.85
C LYS A 17 -4.36 -6.10 1.21
N ALA A 18 -4.10 -5.17 0.29
CA ALA A 18 -4.30 -3.74 0.49
C ALA A 18 -5.80 -3.41 0.62
N GLU A 19 -6.63 -3.93 -0.28
CA GLU A 19 -8.09 -3.78 -0.24
C GLU A 19 -8.67 -4.31 1.08
N ASN A 20 -8.15 -5.43 1.59
CA ASN A 20 -8.59 -5.97 2.87
C ASN A 20 -8.25 -5.03 4.04
N ASP A 21 -7.07 -4.39 4.05
CA ASP A 21 -6.77 -3.40 5.09
C ASP A 21 -7.67 -2.18 4.97
N LEU A 22 -7.90 -1.67 3.75
CA LEU A 22 -8.80 -0.55 3.53
C LEU A 22 -10.20 -0.85 4.05
N LYS A 23 -10.72 -2.03 3.72
CA LYS A 23 -12.02 -2.50 4.21
C LYS A 23 -12.05 -2.58 5.74
N THR A 24 -11.00 -3.10 6.37
CA THR A 24 -10.91 -3.13 7.84
C THR A 24 -10.88 -1.72 8.42
N ALA A 25 -10.05 -0.81 7.90
CA ALA A 25 -9.98 0.57 8.37
C ALA A 25 -11.34 1.27 8.27
N VAL A 26 -12.03 1.13 7.14
CA VAL A 26 -13.36 1.72 6.92
C VAL A 26 -14.39 1.14 7.88
N HIS A 27 -14.47 -0.17 8.05
CA HIS A 27 -15.42 -0.77 8.98
C HIS A 27 -15.12 -0.45 10.45
N THR A 28 -13.84 -0.33 10.81
CA THR A 28 -13.46 0.09 12.17
C THR A 28 -13.85 1.55 12.41
N LEU A 29 -13.74 2.43 11.42
CA LEU A 29 -14.22 3.82 11.51
C LEU A 29 -15.72 3.94 11.76
N GLU A 30 -16.53 2.98 11.29
CA GLU A 30 -17.98 2.96 11.51
C GLU A 30 -18.38 2.80 12.99
N LEU A 31 -17.44 2.47 13.88
CA LEU A 31 -17.68 2.38 15.33
C LEU A 31 -17.87 3.75 16.02
N GLY A 32 -17.62 4.87 15.33
CA GLY A 32 -17.90 6.21 15.85
C GLY A 32 -17.06 6.55 17.09
N GLU A 33 -17.70 6.94 18.20
CA GLU A 33 -17.00 7.35 19.44
C GLU A 33 -16.16 6.23 20.06
N GLU A 34 -16.53 4.97 19.83
CA GLU A 34 -15.80 3.80 20.32
C GLU A 34 -14.71 3.34 19.34
N CYS A 35 -14.44 4.11 18.29
CA CYS A 35 -13.48 3.76 17.25
C CYS A 35 -12.04 3.69 17.80
N PRO A 36 -11.35 2.54 17.70
CA PRO A 36 -9.93 2.45 17.96
C PRO A 36 -9.15 3.08 16.80
N THR A 37 -8.93 4.38 16.88
CA THR A 37 -8.30 5.18 15.82
C THR A 37 -6.87 4.74 15.50
N ASP A 38 -6.15 4.20 16.47
CA ASP A 38 -4.84 3.56 16.29
C ASP A 38 -4.91 2.36 15.32
N THR A 39 -5.95 1.53 15.46
CA THR A 39 -6.21 0.38 14.58
C THR A 39 -6.56 0.84 13.17
N VAL A 40 -7.36 1.89 13.04
CA VAL A 40 -7.68 2.51 11.74
C VAL A 40 -6.41 2.99 11.05
N CYS A 41 -5.57 3.77 11.75
CA CYS A 41 -4.32 4.30 11.21
C CYS A 41 -3.36 3.17 10.81
N PHE A 42 -3.26 2.11 11.62
CA PHE A 42 -2.45 0.94 11.30
C PHE A 42 -2.89 0.29 9.97
N HIS A 43 -4.18 0.04 9.79
CA HIS A 43 -4.68 -0.56 8.55
C HIS A 43 -4.56 0.40 7.35
N ALA A 44 -4.79 1.71 7.55
CA ALA A 44 -4.58 2.69 6.49
C ALA A 44 -3.12 2.72 6.00
N GLN A 45 -2.14 2.74 6.92
CA GLN A 45 -0.72 2.66 6.58
C GLN A 45 -0.40 1.36 5.80
N GLN A 46 -0.88 0.22 6.32
CA GLN A 46 -0.65 -1.09 5.70
C GLN A 46 -1.25 -1.19 4.29
N CYS A 47 -2.42 -0.59 4.07
CA CYS A 47 -3.06 -0.47 2.76
C CYS A 47 -2.12 0.22 1.75
N VAL A 48 -1.63 1.42 2.10
CA VAL A 48 -0.72 2.20 1.24
C VAL A 48 0.57 1.41 0.95
N GLU A 49 1.17 0.82 1.99
CA GLU A 49 2.39 0.03 1.88
C GLU A 49 2.24 -1.13 0.88
N LYS A 50 1.12 -1.85 0.94
CA LYS A 50 0.86 -3.00 0.08
C LYS A 50 0.57 -2.60 -1.37
N TYR A 51 -0.09 -1.47 -1.61
CA TYR A 51 -0.19 -0.93 -2.97
C TYR A 51 1.17 -0.55 -3.53
N LEU A 52 2.01 0.16 -2.76
CA LEU A 52 3.37 0.49 -3.20
C LEU A 52 4.19 -0.77 -3.53
N LYS A 53 4.06 -1.83 -2.73
CA LYS A 53 4.66 -3.14 -3.01
C LYS A 53 4.11 -3.79 -4.29
N SER A 54 2.83 -3.63 -4.60
CA SER A 54 2.26 -4.08 -5.87
C SER A 54 2.86 -3.32 -7.08
N LEU A 55 3.07 -2.00 -6.94
CA LEU A 55 3.69 -1.16 -7.97
C LEU A 55 5.16 -1.55 -8.18
N LEU A 56 5.92 -1.71 -7.10
CA LEU A 56 7.32 -2.17 -7.18
C LEU A 56 7.42 -3.56 -7.82
N THR A 57 6.51 -4.48 -7.47
CA THR A 57 6.43 -5.81 -8.10
C THR A 57 6.15 -5.69 -9.61
N LEU A 58 5.21 -4.82 -10.02
CA LEU A 58 4.89 -4.58 -11.43
C LEU A 58 6.08 -4.00 -12.21
N GLU A 59 6.87 -3.14 -11.57
CA GLU A 59 8.10 -2.57 -12.12
C GLU A 59 9.29 -3.54 -12.09
N GLY A 60 9.13 -4.74 -11.52
CA GLY A 60 10.22 -5.72 -11.37
C GLY A 60 11.32 -5.29 -10.41
N ILE A 61 10.98 -4.47 -9.40
CA ILE A 61 11.90 -3.92 -8.41
C ILE A 61 11.74 -4.66 -7.09
N ASP A 62 12.82 -5.31 -6.64
CA ASP A 62 12.87 -5.91 -5.32
C ASP A 62 12.86 -4.84 -4.22
N PHE A 63 12.22 -5.15 -3.10
CA PHE A 63 12.12 -4.25 -1.96
C PHE A 63 12.39 -4.98 -0.64
N PRO A 64 12.96 -4.28 0.36
CA PRO A 64 13.23 -4.87 1.66
C PRO A 64 11.95 -5.15 2.43
N LYS A 65 12.01 -6.07 3.39
CA LYS A 65 10.94 -6.24 4.38
C LYS A 65 10.96 -5.05 5.34
N THR A 66 10.22 -4.00 4.98
CA THR A 66 10.09 -2.75 5.73
C THR A 66 8.63 -2.31 5.77
N HIS A 67 8.32 -1.49 6.77
CA HIS A 67 7.04 -0.80 6.93
C HIS A 67 7.17 0.73 6.72
N ASP A 68 8.26 1.15 6.09
CA ASP A 68 8.58 2.55 5.81
C ASP A 68 8.07 2.94 4.40
N ILE A 69 7.01 3.75 4.38
CA ILE A 69 6.36 4.22 3.15
C ILE A 69 7.30 5.12 2.33
N GLU A 70 8.03 6.03 2.97
CA GLU A 70 8.95 6.94 2.28
C GLU A 70 10.05 6.16 1.57
N ARG A 71 10.58 5.14 2.24
CA ARG A 71 11.56 4.24 1.66
C ARG A 71 11.01 3.50 0.44
N LEU A 72 9.77 3.00 0.50
CA LEU A 72 9.15 2.31 -0.65
C LEU A 72 8.90 3.27 -1.83
N ILE A 73 8.45 4.49 -1.57
CA ILE A 73 8.30 5.53 -2.59
C ILE A 73 9.66 5.88 -3.22
N GLY A 74 10.72 5.94 -2.42
CA GLY A 74 12.08 6.18 -2.89
C GLY A 74 12.58 5.14 -3.90
N LEU A 75 12.13 3.90 -3.79
CA LEU A 75 12.48 2.81 -4.72
C LEU A 75 11.73 2.89 -6.06
N LEU A 76 10.56 3.56 -6.11
CA LEU A 76 9.79 3.66 -7.33
C LEU A 76 10.49 4.56 -8.37
N PRO A 77 10.40 4.20 -9.68
CA PRO A 77 10.81 5.08 -10.76
C PRO A 77 10.02 6.40 -10.70
N LEU A 78 10.63 7.52 -11.08
CA LEU A 78 9.98 8.84 -11.03
C LEU A 78 8.62 8.89 -11.73
N ARG A 79 8.46 8.16 -12.85
CA ARG A 79 7.20 8.06 -13.61
C ARG A 79 6.08 7.36 -12.85
N SER A 80 6.42 6.54 -11.85
CA SER A 80 5.51 5.67 -11.11
C SER A 80 5.37 6.11 -9.65
N ARG A 81 6.08 7.18 -9.24
CA ARG A 81 5.93 7.75 -7.90
C ARG A 81 4.59 8.46 -7.79
N PRO A 82 3.82 8.21 -6.72
CA PRO A 82 2.60 8.97 -6.46
C PRO A 82 2.96 10.45 -6.28
N GLN A 83 2.26 11.33 -6.98
CA GLN A 83 2.37 12.77 -6.81
C GLN A 83 1.27 13.17 -5.83
N LEU A 84 1.67 13.41 -4.59
CA LEU A 84 0.78 14.01 -3.59
C LEU A 84 1.19 15.47 -3.43
N SER A 85 0.23 16.36 -3.53
CA SER A 85 0.38 17.75 -3.11
C SER A 85 0.54 17.83 -1.58
N ALA A 86 1.05 18.96 -1.09
CA ALA A 86 1.19 19.20 0.35
C ALA A 86 -0.17 19.15 1.08
N GLU A 87 -1.27 19.48 0.39
CA GLU A 87 -2.63 19.38 0.92
C GLU A 87 -3.10 17.93 1.04
N GLU A 88 -2.67 17.04 0.14
CA GLU A 88 -2.98 15.60 0.19
C GLU A 88 -2.11 14.83 1.20
N GLN A 89 -1.07 15.47 1.74
CA GLN A 89 -0.18 14.91 2.77
C GLN A 89 -0.58 15.32 4.20
N GLY A 90 -1.54 16.24 4.34
CA GLY A 90 -1.94 16.90 5.59
C GLY A 90 -3.10 16.22 6.31
#